data_AF-A0A2X0LS51-F1
#
_entry.id   AF-A0A2X0LS51-F1
#
_cell.length_a   1.000
_cell.length_b   1.000
_cell.length_c   1.000
_cell.angle_alpha   90.00
_cell.angle_beta   90.00
_cell.angle_gamma   90.00
#
_symmetry.space_group_name_H-M   'P 1'
#
loop_
_entity.id
_entity.type
_entity.pdbx_description
1 polymer ?
#
loop_
_entity_poly.entity_id
_entity_poly.type
_entity_poly.pdbx_seq_one_letter_code
_entity_poly.pdbx_strand_id
1 'polypeptide(L)'
;MTEENEAVVSYALRKRPHVKLVETGLQFGKKGFKSYKGKVFGKNMHLTRRFYPHVHNMDGFYVAKFKVGKPDKKAIALAEQEENEVSEYKPLGEEEDEDEDGKGEPKFDDEQDEALIKESQKRYLKKKGVNPKALNGKPSKA
;
A
#
# COMPACT_ATOMS: atom_id res chain seq x y z
N MET A 1 9.00 2.83 18.83
CA MET A 1 7.99 3.79 19.32
C MET A 1 6.90 4.17 18.31
N THR A 2 7.14 4.73 17.11
CA THR A 2 6.01 4.90 16.16
C THR A 2 5.38 3.58 15.74
N GLU A 3 6.15 2.49 15.79
CA GLU A 3 5.69 1.12 15.55
C GLU A 3 4.75 0.60 16.62
N GLU A 4 4.90 1.04 17.87
CA GLU A 4 4.00 0.67 18.98
C GLU A 4 2.74 1.55 19.02
N ASN A 5 2.82 2.76 18.44
CA ASN A 5 1.77 3.77 18.51
C ASN A 5 1.04 3.93 17.17
N GLU A 6 1.49 4.83 16.30
CA GLU A 6 0.82 5.15 15.03
C GLU A 6 0.66 3.93 14.11
N ALA A 7 1.64 3.03 14.08
CA ALA A 7 1.53 1.82 13.26
C ALA A 7 0.39 0.91 13.76
N VAL A 8 0.26 0.69 15.07
CA VAL A 8 -0.82 -0.12 15.66
C VAL A 8 -2.18 0.51 15.38
N VAL A 9 -2.32 1.83 15.53
CA VAL A 9 -3.57 2.54 15.20
C VAL A 9 -3.89 2.40 13.72
N SER A 10 -2.91 2.58 12.83
CA SER A 10 -3.11 2.46 11.38
C SER A 10 -3.54 1.04 10.98
N TYR A 11 -2.94 0.03 11.61
CA TYR A 11 -3.30 -1.37 11.42
C TYR A 11 -4.75 -1.65 11.85
N ALA A 12 -5.15 -1.17 13.04
CA ALA A 12 -6.50 -1.34 13.54
C ALA A 12 -7.55 -0.71 12.62
N LEU A 13 -7.27 0.48 12.06
CA LEU A 13 -8.17 1.15 11.11
C LEU A 13 -8.27 0.40 9.77
N ARG A 14 -7.16 -0.16 9.28
CA ARG A 14 -7.15 -0.97 8.06
C ARG A 14 -7.96 -2.26 8.24
N LYS A 15 -7.76 -2.95 9.36
CA LYS A 15 -8.45 -4.21 9.68
C LYS A 15 -9.93 -4.05 9.97
N ARG A 16 -10.34 -2.91 10.51
CA ARG A 16 -11.70 -2.70 10.98
C ARG A 16 -12.31 -1.45 10.32
N PRO A 17 -12.98 -1.61 9.17
CA PRO A 17 -13.57 -0.47 8.47
C PRO A 17 -14.71 0.22 9.25
N HIS A 18 -15.33 -0.48 10.20
CA HIS A 18 -16.37 0.07 11.08
C HIS A 18 -15.80 0.93 12.22
N VAL A 19 -14.48 0.97 12.41
CA VAL A 19 -13.81 1.75 13.45
C VAL A 19 -13.32 3.06 12.87
N LYS A 20 -13.70 4.17 13.51
CA LYS A 20 -13.27 5.52 13.10
C LYS A 20 -12.51 6.18 14.24
N LEU A 21 -11.46 6.90 13.87
CA LEU A 21 -10.72 7.72 14.82
C LEU A 21 -11.49 9.02 15.08
N VAL A 22 -11.62 9.38 16.36
CA VAL A 22 -12.31 10.60 16.81
C VAL A 22 -11.35 11.43 17.64
N GLU A 23 -11.58 12.74 17.69
CA GLU A 23 -10.79 13.64 18.53
C GLU A 23 -10.87 13.23 20.00
N THR A 24 -9.71 13.24 20.66
CA THR A 24 -9.58 12.83 22.06
C THR A 24 -10.23 13.82 23.03
N GLY A 25 -10.50 15.05 22.60
CA GLY A 25 -10.99 16.14 23.46
C GLY A 25 -9.91 16.75 24.37
N LEU A 26 -8.66 16.32 24.22
CA LEU A 26 -7.52 16.83 24.97
C LEU A 26 -6.93 18.03 24.23
N GLN A 27 -6.96 19.20 24.87
CA GLN A 27 -6.38 20.43 24.33
C GLN A 27 -4.84 20.45 24.39
N PHE A 28 -4.25 19.59 25.22
CA PHE A 28 -2.82 19.46 25.43
C PHE A 28 -2.24 18.25 24.65
N GLY A 29 -0.94 18.30 24.38
CA GLY A 29 -0.21 17.24 23.67
C GLY A 29 0.13 17.60 22.22
N LYS A 30 1.16 16.96 21.67
CA LYS A 30 1.50 17.08 20.25
C LYS A 30 0.62 16.16 19.41
N LYS A 31 0.28 16.59 18.19
CA LYS A 31 -0.50 15.79 17.24
C LYS A 31 0.29 14.55 16.81
N GLY A 32 -0.40 13.44 16.58
CA GLY A 32 0.20 12.22 16.01
C GLY A 32 0.78 12.44 14.62
N PHE A 33 1.74 11.61 14.24
CA PHE A 33 2.39 11.71 12.93
C PHE A 33 1.52 11.12 11.82
N LYS A 34 1.39 11.84 10.70
CA LYS A 34 0.73 11.32 9.48
C LYS A 34 1.68 10.43 8.67
N SER A 35 2.97 10.79 8.68
CA SER A 35 4.06 10.04 8.11
C SER A 35 5.30 10.19 9.01
N TYR A 36 6.10 9.14 9.10
CA TYR A 36 7.35 9.17 9.85
C TYR A 36 8.31 8.11 9.30
N LYS A 37 9.56 8.49 9.06
CA LYS A 37 10.61 7.59 8.54
C LYS A 37 10.17 6.77 7.32
N GLY A 38 9.53 7.43 6.34
CA GLY A 38 9.04 6.79 5.11
C GLY A 38 7.74 5.97 5.26
N LYS A 39 7.29 5.68 6.49
CA LYS A 39 5.99 5.02 6.74
C LYS A 39 4.86 6.03 6.72
N VAL A 40 3.72 5.65 6.13
CA VAL A 40 2.51 6.48 6.02
C VAL A 40 1.40 5.82 6.85
N PHE A 41 0.84 6.56 7.82
CA PHE A 41 -0.12 6.02 8.80
C PHE A 41 -1.57 6.48 8.56
N GLY A 42 -1.77 7.45 7.67
CA GLY A 42 -3.08 7.94 7.26
C GLY A 42 -3.38 9.37 7.71
N LYS A 43 -4.29 10.03 7.00
CA LYS A 43 -4.59 11.47 7.18
C LYS A 43 -5.16 11.78 8.56
N ASN A 44 -5.90 10.84 9.15
CA ASN A 44 -6.65 11.02 10.41
C ASN A 44 -5.79 10.94 11.67
N MET A 45 -4.51 10.54 11.57
CA MET A 45 -3.60 10.44 12.74
C MET A 45 -3.39 11.76 13.50
N HIS A 46 -3.76 12.90 12.91
CA HIS A 46 -3.73 14.19 13.61
C HIS A 46 -4.73 14.29 14.77
N LEU A 47 -5.72 13.39 14.85
CA LEU A 47 -6.71 13.34 15.92
C LEU A 47 -6.15 12.68 17.20
N THR A 48 -5.04 11.96 17.10
CA THR A 48 -4.36 11.38 18.27
C THR A 48 -3.44 12.40 18.94
N ARG A 49 -3.03 12.09 20.17
CA ARG A 49 -2.17 12.96 20.99
C ARG A 49 -0.98 12.18 21.54
N ARG A 50 0.18 12.81 21.46
CA ARG A 50 1.47 12.38 22.00
C ARG A 50 1.87 13.27 23.16
N PHE A 51 2.33 12.65 24.24
CA PHE A 51 2.88 13.33 25.38
C PHE A 51 4.36 13.00 25.50
N TYR A 52 5.18 14.04 25.61
CA TYR A 52 6.62 13.91 25.73
C TYR A 52 7.06 14.37 27.10
N PRO A 53 7.92 13.60 27.81
CA PRO A 53 8.28 13.94 29.18
C PRO A 53 8.88 15.33 29.35
N HIS A 54 9.80 15.69 28.45
CA HIS A 54 10.50 16.97 28.48
C HIS A 54 9.62 18.18 28.16
N VAL A 55 8.50 18.01 27.44
CA VAL A 55 7.61 19.13 27.07
C VAL A 55 6.50 19.32 28.10
N HIS A 56 6.10 18.24 28.77
CA HIS A 56 4.85 18.24 29.54
C HIS A 56 5.04 17.90 31.01
N ASN A 57 6.28 17.64 31.46
CA ASN A 57 6.59 17.25 32.85
C ASN A 57 5.68 16.10 33.35
N MET A 58 5.39 15.18 32.45
CA MET A 58 4.55 13.98 32.65
C MET A 58 5.26 12.78 32.04
N ASP A 59 4.75 11.58 32.24
CA ASP A 59 5.31 10.41 31.55
C ASP A 59 5.01 10.47 30.04
N GLY A 60 5.79 9.74 29.25
CA GLY A 60 5.67 9.67 27.81
C GLY A 60 4.57 8.69 27.40
N PHE A 61 3.38 9.18 27.06
CA PHE A 61 2.26 8.33 26.65
C PHE A 61 1.59 8.79 25.35
N TYR A 62 0.82 7.87 24.76
CA TYR A 62 0.10 8.08 23.51
C TYR A 62 -1.38 7.77 23.68
N VAL A 63 -2.25 8.64 23.16
CA VAL A 63 -3.70 8.52 23.31
C VAL A 63 -4.38 8.55 21.94
N ALA A 64 -5.20 7.54 21.68
CA ALA A 64 -6.08 7.45 20.54
C ALA A 64 -7.51 7.10 21.00
N LYS A 65 -8.51 7.79 20.47
CA LYS A 65 -9.93 7.54 20.76
C LYS A 65 -10.63 7.01 19.53
N PHE A 66 -11.25 5.84 19.68
CA PHE A 66 -11.98 5.19 18.60
C PHE A 66 -13.48 5.25 18.86
N LYS A 67 -14.24 5.44 17.79
CA LYS A 67 -15.69 5.21 17.78
C LYS A 67 -15.96 3.98 16.93
N VAL A 68 -16.54 2.96 17.57
CA VAL A 68 -16.92 1.72 16.93
C VAL A 68 -18.33 1.91 16.34
N GLY A 69 -18.46 1.75 15.03
CA GLY A 69 -19.73 1.75 14.32
C GLY A 69 -20.38 0.36 14.30
N LYS A 70 -21.46 0.23 13.54
CA LYS A 70 -22.08 -1.09 13.29
C LYS A 70 -21.13 -1.93 12.43
N PRO A 71 -20.97 -3.23 12.71
CA PRO A 71 -20.10 -4.09 11.94
C PRO A 71 -20.71 -4.38 10.57
N ASP A 72 -20.08 -3.87 9.51
CA ASP A 72 -20.44 -4.19 8.13
C ASP A 72 -19.68 -5.44 7.68
N LYS A 73 -20.34 -6.60 7.76
CA LYS A 73 -19.73 -7.91 7.43
C LYS A 73 -19.08 -7.95 6.03
N LYS A 74 -19.67 -7.25 5.06
CA LYS A 74 -19.13 -7.14 3.69
C LYS A 74 -17.81 -6.36 3.63
N ALA A 75 -17.71 -5.26 4.38
CA ALA A 75 -16.50 -4.44 4.41
C ALA A 75 -15.36 -5.13 5.15
N ILE A 76 -15.69 -5.91 6.20
CA ILE A 76 -14.70 -6.71 6.94
C ILE A 76 -14.12 -7.81 6.05
N ALA A 77 -14.97 -8.55 5.32
CA ALA A 77 -14.51 -9.57 4.38
C ALA A 77 -13.62 -8.99 3.27
N LEU A 78 -13.96 -7.80 2.75
CA LEU A 78 -13.13 -7.10 1.76
C LEU A 78 -11.77 -6.69 2.34
N ALA A 79 -11.73 -6.17 3.56
CA ALA A 79 -10.47 -5.78 4.22
C ALA A 79 -9.57 -6.98 4.57
N GLU A 80 -10.15 -8.16 4.80
CA GLU A 80 -9.41 -9.42 4.96
C GLU A 80 -8.85 -9.92 3.61
N GLN A 81 -9.62 -9.80 2.52
CA GLN A 81 -9.16 -10.12 1.17
C GLN A 81 -8.00 -9.22 0.71
N GLU A 82 -8.13 -7.89 0.89
CA GLU A 82 -7.06 -6.94 0.54
C GLU A 82 -5.76 -7.20 1.32
N GLU A 83 -5.83 -7.70 2.57
CA GLU A 83 -4.59 -8.04 3.30
C GLU A 83 -3.97 -9.35 2.83
N ASN A 84 -4.78 -10.37 2.47
CA ASN A 84 -4.26 -11.59 1.86
C ASN A 84 -3.53 -11.27 0.55
N GLU A 85 -4.12 -10.46 -0.34
CA GLU A 85 -3.48 -10.04 -1.60
C GLU A 85 -2.18 -9.24 -1.38
N VAL A 86 -2.10 -8.41 -0.32
CA VAL A 86 -0.88 -7.62 -0.03
C VAL A 86 0.18 -8.45 0.73
N SER A 87 -0.23 -9.50 1.43
CA SER A 87 0.68 -10.45 2.09
C SER A 87 1.19 -11.55 1.14
N GLU A 88 0.48 -11.79 0.04
CA GLU A 88 0.88 -12.65 -1.06
C GLU A 88 1.92 -11.94 -1.93
N TYR A 89 3.06 -11.57 -1.33
CA TYR A 89 4.30 -11.50 -2.09
C TYR A 89 4.75 -12.93 -2.32
N LYS A 90 4.22 -13.58 -3.36
CA LYS A 90 4.86 -14.77 -3.92
C LYS A 90 6.22 -14.32 -4.45
N PRO A 91 7.36 -14.78 -3.91
CA PRO A 91 8.61 -14.61 -4.60
C PRO A 91 8.42 -15.17 -6.01
N LEU A 92 8.84 -14.41 -7.02
CA LEU A 92 8.84 -14.83 -8.42
C LEU A 92 9.69 -16.11 -8.52
N GLY A 93 9.04 -17.28 -8.47
CA GLY A 93 9.72 -18.57 -8.33
C GLY A 93 8.88 -19.73 -7.77
N GLU A 94 7.68 -19.48 -7.25
CA GLU A 94 6.73 -20.54 -6.85
C GLU A 94 5.39 -20.37 -7.61
N GLU A 95 5.45 -20.48 -8.93
CA GLU A 95 4.35 -21.15 -9.63
C GLU A 95 4.84 -22.59 -9.82
N GLU A 96 4.20 -23.53 -9.13
CA GLU A 96 4.32 -24.95 -9.43
C GLU A 96 3.67 -25.17 -10.80
N ASP A 97 4.41 -24.83 -11.85
CA ASP A 97 4.28 -25.56 -13.11
C ASP A 97 4.89 -26.94 -12.82
N GLU A 98 4.01 -27.93 -12.67
CA GLU A 98 4.35 -29.35 -12.69
C GLU A 98 4.95 -29.72 -14.07
N ASP A 99 6.17 -29.28 -14.33
CA ASP A 99 7.02 -29.88 -15.35
C ASP A 99 8.12 -30.65 -14.63
N GLU A 100 7.95 -31.98 -14.61
CA GLU A 100 8.98 -32.94 -14.24
C GLU A 100 10.30 -32.62 -14.96
N ASP A 101 11.40 -32.78 -14.21
CA ASP A 101 12.79 -32.83 -14.66
C ASP A 101 13.57 -31.50 -14.84
N GLY A 102 14.25 -31.11 -13.75
CA GLY A 102 15.69 -30.85 -13.79
C GLY A 102 16.17 -29.40 -13.97
N LYS A 103 16.65 -28.80 -12.87
CA LYS A 103 17.63 -27.68 -12.85
C LYS A 103 17.48 -26.64 -13.98
N GLY A 104 16.38 -25.89 -13.99
CA GLY A 104 16.18 -24.80 -14.93
C GLY A 104 16.90 -23.51 -14.50
N GLU A 105 17.97 -23.15 -15.19
CA GLU A 105 18.38 -21.75 -15.31
C GLU A 105 17.19 -20.93 -15.87
N PRO A 106 17.06 -19.62 -15.57
CA PRO A 106 16.02 -18.80 -16.18
C PRO A 106 16.17 -18.85 -17.70
N LYS A 107 15.26 -19.57 -18.37
CA LYS A 107 15.20 -19.62 -19.83
C LYS A 107 14.55 -18.31 -20.29
N PHE A 108 15.39 -17.39 -20.77
CA PHE A 108 14.94 -16.23 -21.55
C PHE A 108 14.44 -16.77 -22.90
N ASP A 109 13.13 -16.76 -23.09
CA ASP A 109 12.52 -17.07 -24.38
C ASP A 109 12.36 -15.76 -25.15
N ASP A 110 13.27 -15.53 -26.10
CA ASP A 110 13.34 -14.30 -26.89
C ASP A 110 12.00 -13.96 -27.57
N GLU A 111 11.18 -14.95 -27.95
CA GLU A 111 9.88 -14.70 -28.60
C GLU A 111 8.83 -14.18 -27.60
N GLN A 112 8.79 -14.76 -26.40
CA GLN A 112 7.88 -14.34 -25.33
C GLN A 112 8.29 -12.97 -24.78
N ASP A 113 9.59 -12.75 -24.60
CA ASP A 113 10.14 -11.49 -24.14
C ASP A 113 9.90 -10.36 -25.15
N GLU A 114 10.02 -10.63 -26.45
CA GLU A 114 9.73 -9.64 -27.48
C GLU A 114 8.26 -9.21 -27.47
N ALA A 115 7.33 -10.15 -27.25
CA ALA A 115 5.90 -9.85 -27.13
C ALA A 115 5.60 -8.98 -25.89
N LEU A 116 6.19 -9.31 -24.75
CA LEU A 116 6.06 -8.56 -23.49
C LEU A 116 6.65 -7.15 -23.61
N ILE A 117 7.82 -7.00 -24.24
CA ILE A 117 8.46 -5.70 -24.50
C ILE A 117 7.56 -4.83 -25.41
N LYS A 118 7.02 -5.40 -26.49
CA LYS A 118 6.10 -4.69 -27.41
C LYS A 118 4.84 -4.21 -26.68
N GLU A 119 4.29 -5.01 -25.77
CA GLU A 119 3.10 -4.62 -25.02
C GLU A 119 3.39 -3.49 -24.03
N SER A 120 4.50 -3.57 -23.30
CA SER A 120 4.96 -2.53 -22.38
C SER A 120 5.19 -1.20 -23.08
N GLN A 121 5.88 -1.20 -24.24
CA GLN A 121 6.09 -0.01 -25.05
C GLN A 121 4.78 0.61 -25.53
N LYS A 122 3.80 -0.21 -25.94
CA LYS A 122 2.46 0.25 -26.35
C LYS A 122 1.71 0.92 -25.19
N ARG A 123 1.78 0.36 -23.98
CA ARG A 123 1.18 0.95 -22.76
C ARG A 123 1.86 2.28 -22.41
N TYR A 124 3.19 2.36 -22.52
CA TYR A 124 3.96 3.57 -22.28
C TYR A 124 3.62 4.71 -23.26
N LEU A 125 3.53 4.41 -24.56
CA LEU A 125 3.15 5.39 -25.59
C LEU A 125 1.73 5.94 -25.34
N LYS A 126 0.78 5.07 -25.01
CA LYS A 126 -0.59 5.50 -24.63
C LYS A 126 -0.59 6.41 -23.40
N LYS A 127 0.20 6.09 -22.37
CA LYS A 127 0.34 6.92 -21.15
C LYS A 127 0.94 8.29 -21.46
N LYS A 128 1.82 8.38 -22.45
CA LYS A 128 2.37 9.64 -22.98
C LYS A 128 1.42 10.38 -23.94
N GLY A 129 0.22 9.86 -24.20
CA GLY A 129 -0.73 10.45 -25.14
C GLY A 129 -0.32 10.30 -26.61
N VAL A 130 0.67 9.46 -26.92
CA VAL A 130 1.14 9.20 -28.28
C VAL A 130 0.44 7.95 -28.81
N ASN A 131 -0.19 8.06 -29.97
CA ASN A 131 -0.89 6.93 -30.60
C ASN A 131 0.12 5.92 -31.15
N PRO A 132 0.22 4.69 -30.60
CA PRO A 132 1.22 3.71 -31.03
C PRO A 132 1.01 3.23 -32.46
N LYS A 133 -0.22 3.31 -32.98
CA LYS A 133 -0.53 2.98 -34.39
C LYS A 133 -0.13 4.06 -35.40
N ALA A 134 0.12 5.29 -34.94
CA ALA A 134 0.48 6.40 -35.81
C ALA A 134 1.97 6.41 -36.19
N LEU A 135 2.83 5.77 -35.37
CA LEU A 135 4.26 5.65 -35.64
C LEU A 135 4.59 4.64 -36.75
N ASN A 136 3.70 3.68 -37.01
CA ASN A 136 3.86 2.68 -38.09
C ASN A 136 3.26 3.15 -39.43
N GLY A 137 2.95 4.45 -39.57
CA GLY A 137 2.23 5.01 -40.71
C GLY A 137 3.09 5.82 -41.67
N LYS A 138 3.57 5.15 -42.73
CA LYS A 138 4.11 5.63 -44.02
C LYS A 138 5.51 6.29 -44.03
N PRO A 139 6.44 5.83 -44.90
CA PRO A 139 7.64 6.59 -45.21
C PRO A 139 7.25 7.91 -45.88
N SER A 140 7.85 9.02 -45.46
CA SER A 140 7.78 10.29 -46.19
C SER A 140 8.33 10.06 -47.60
N LYS A 141 7.49 10.20 -48.63
CA LYS A 141 7.96 10.29 -50.02
C LYS A 141 8.89 11.50 -50.12
N ALA A 142 10.16 11.23 -50.40
CA ALA A 142 11.07 12.17 -51.04
C ALA A 142 11.15 11.83 -52.53
#